data_AF-A0A6B8RUG9-F1
#
_entry.id   AF-A0A6B8RUG9-F1
#
_cell.length_a   1.000
_cell.length_b   1.000
_cell.length_c   1.000
_cell.angle_alpha   90.00
_cell.angle_beta   90.00
_cell.angle_gamma   90.00
#
_symmetry.space_group_name_H-M   'P 1'
#
loop_
_entity.id
_entity.type
_entity.pdbx_description
1 polymer ?
#
loop_
_entity_poly.entity_id
_entity_poly.type
_entity_poly.pdbx_seq_one_letter_code
_entity_poly.pdbx_strand_id
1 'polypeptide(L)'
;MKFQLNASEMTNLWTTYISNSASVIILRSFLHYVEDSDIKTFLEQGLQNAVKSVSGSKLFLDRIHYPLTESFGEADLNLAAPRLYTDKFCLFSIRRLSEYGMIVIGIALNTSLDKEVRQFYSNLLTLNIALYNQASDLSLIKGIEFSPPHIPTPEQVEYLNKKTAYKGFLGHPRTINGLEIKEIVFSLVGMIHAETILLGFSQVTKSKDILKHLLRGKEAASKQIGVLQTILKDDDLPTFPTIEDEVTQATEAPFSEKLMMFLTISLSQLTLARYGIAVSQCGRSDIIVDLTRLMAETADYLKDGSDLMLEKGWLEQPPMASNRDALVSK
;
A
#
# COMPACT_ATOMS: atom_id res chain seq x y z
N MET A 1 -11.46 -23.82 -28.23
CA MET A 1 -10.52 -22.68 -28.28
C MET A 1 -9.57 -22.82 -27.08
N LYS A 2 -8.26 -22.65 -27.26
CA LYS A 2 -7.30 -22.73 -26.14
C LYS A 2 -7.56 -21.55 -25.19
N PHE A 3 -7.52 -21.77 -23.88
CA PHE A 3 -7.63 -20.69 -22.90
C PHE A 3 -6.47 -19.71 -23.11
N GLN A 4 -6.80 -18.41 -23.19
CA GLN A 4 -5.84 -17.32 -23.42
C GLN A 4 -6.20 -16.17 -22.51
N LEU A 5 -5.17 -15.50 -21.98
CA LEU A 5 -5.30 -14.30 -21.17
C LEU A 5 -4.86 -13.10 -22.01
N ASN A 6 -5.56 -11.98 -21.88
CA ASN A 6 -5.08 -10.72 -22.41
C ASN A 6 -3.94 -10.14 -21.55
N ALA A 7 -3.29 -9.08 -22.02
CA ALA A 7 -2.15 -8.47 -21.33
C ALA A 7 -2.50 -7.99 -19.90
N SER A 8 -3.69 -7.43 -19.71
CA SER A 8 -4.15 -6.98 -18.40
C SER A 8 -4.37 -8.15 -17.45
N GLU A 9 -5.11 -9.16 -17.88
CA GLU A 9 -5.41 -10.34 -17.06
C GLU A 9 -4.13 -11.07 -16.65
N MET A 10 -3.22 -11.31 -17.59
CA MET A 10 -1.94 -11.97 -17.31
C MET A 10 -1.10 -11.16 -16.32
N THR A 11 -1.02 -9.83 -16.48
CA THR A 11 -0.26 -8.95 -15.59
C THR A 11 -0.87 -8.88 -14.20
N ASN A 12 -2.20 -8.76 -14.11
CA ASN A 12 -2.92 -8.72 -12.85
C ASN A 12 -2.77 -10.04 -12.09
N LEU A 13 -2.89 -11.19 -12.76
CA LEU A 13 -2.73 -12.50 -12.14
C LEU A 13 -1.29 -12.70 -11.63
N TRP A 14 -0.29 -12.33 -12.44
CA TRP A 14 1.12 -12.38 -12.04
C TRP A 14 1.40 -11.46 -10.83
N THR A 15 0.90 -10.23 -10.85
CA THR A 15 1.04 -9.28 -9.72
C THR A 15 0.33 -9.80 -8.47
N THR A 16 -0.86 -10.39 -8.62
CA THR A 16 -1.64 -10.98 -7.52
C THR A 16 -0.88 -12.14 -6.89
N TYR A 17 -0.27 -13.00 -7.72
CA TYR A 17 0.57 -14.10 -7.26
C TYR A 17 1.74 -13.60 -6.41
N ILE A 18 2.55 -12.69 -6.92
CA ILE A 18 3.75 -12.21 -6.22
C ILE A 18 3.40 -11.48 -4.92
N SER A 19 2.50 -10.51 -4.99
CA SER A 19 2.12 -9.70 -3.83
C SER A 19 1.48 -10.52 -2.71
N ASN A 20 0.64 -11.50 -3.04
CA ASN A 20 0.02 -12.34 -2.01
C ASN A 20 0.98 -13.41 -1.47
N SER A 21 1.99 -13.86 -2.23
CA SER A 21 3.08 -14.66 -1.68
C SER A 21 3.84 -13.89 -0.60
N ALA A 22 4.12 -12.61 -0.80
CA ALA A 22 4.69 -11.74 0.23
C ALA A 22 3.76 -11.61 1.45
N SER A 23 2.46 -11.36 1.22
CA SER A 23 1.46 -11.27 2.30
C SER A 23 1.37 -12.54 3.14
N VAL A 24 1.47 -13.73 2.53
CA VAL A 24 1.50 -15.01 3.25
C VAL A 24 2.66 -15.05 4.24
N ILE A 25 3.86 -14.62 3.83
CA ILE A 25 5.04 -14.60 4.71
C ILE A 25 4.86 -13.63 5.88
N ILE A 26 4.36 -12.42 5.60
CA ILE A 26 4.11 -11.39 6.62
C ILE A 26 3.07 -11.86 7.63
N LEU A 27 1.95 -12.39 7.15
CA LEU A 27 0.85 -12.86 8.01
C LEU A 27 1.28 -14.06 8.86
N ARG A 28 2.12 -14.97 8.33
CA ARG A 28 2.70 -16.05 9.12
C ARG A 28 3.63 -15.54 10.23
N SER A 29 4.44 -14.53 9.95
CA SER A 29 5.24 -13.86 10.98
C SER A 29 4.36 -13.25 12.06
N PHE A 30 3.35 -12.45 11.68
CA PHE A 30 2.44 -11.81 12.64
C PHE A 30 1.69 -12.85 13.50
N LEU A 31 1.20 -13.92 12.89
CA LEU A 31 0.50 -15.00 13.59
C LEU A 31 1.38 -15.77 14.59
N HIS A 32 2.70 -15.80 14.37
CA HIS A 32 3.61 -16.48 15.28
C HIS A 32 3.74 -15.75 16.62
N TYR A 33 3.64 -14.41 16.64
CA TYR A 33 3.86 -13.60 17.85
C TYR A 33 2.62 -12.91 18.40
N VAL A 34 1.52 -12.85 17.65
CA VAL A 34 0.29 -12.19 18.10
C VAL A 34 -0.23 -12.86 19.37
N GLU A 35 -0.54 -12.05 20.37
CA GLU A 35 -1.04 -12.48 21.68
C GLU A 35 -2.54 -12.23 21.79
N ASP A 36 -3.04 -11.13 21.23
CA ASP A 36 -4.45 -10.78 21.23
C ASP A 36 -5.29 -11.76 20.38
N SER A 37 -6.26 -12.42 21.00
CA SER A 37 -7.06 -13.48 20.37
C SER A 37 -7.93 -13.00 19.20
N ASP A 38 -8.44 -11.76 19.28
CA ASP A 38 -9.28 -11.21 18.22
C ASP A 38 -8.43 -10.84 17.01
N ILE A 39 -7.25 -10.25 17.26
CA ILE A 39 -6.27 -9.92 16.21
C ILE A 39 -5.76 -11.21 15.59
N LYS A 40 -5.50 -12.26 16.37
CA LYS A 40 -5.10 -13.57 15.86
C LYS A 40 -6.15 -14.13 14.89
N THR A 41 -7.42 -14.14 15.29
CA THR A 41 -8.53 -14.63 14.44
C THR A 41 -8.61 -13.84 13.14
N PHE A 42 -8.47 -12.51 13.22
CA PHE A 42 -8.41 -11.64 12.05
C PHE A 42 -7.23 -11.97 11.11
N LEU A 43 -6.03 -12.14 11.67
CA LEU A 43 -4.83 -12.48 10.90
C LEU A 43 -4.92 -13.87 10.26
N GLU A 44 -5.56 -14.85 10.92
CA GLU A 44 -5.82 -16.18 10.36
C GLU A 44 -6.71 -16.10 9.12
N GLN A 45 -7.75 -15.28 9.15
CA GLN A 45 -8.59 -15.03 7.97
C GLN A 45 -7.81 -14.32 6.85
N GLY A 46 -7.00 -13.32 7.20
CA GLY A 46 -6.10 -12.65 6.26
C GLY A 46 -5.17 -13.66 5.56
N LEU A 47 -4.58 -14.59 6.32
CA LEU A 47 -3.69 -15.63 5.79
C LEU A 47 -4.44 -16.56 4.83
N GLN A 48 -5.64 -17.00 5.20
CA GLN A 48 -6.47 -17.83 4.32
C GLN A 48 -6.81 -17.12 3.01
N ASN A 49 -7.12 -15.82 3.06
CA ASN A 49 -7.41 -15.01 1.88
C ASN A 49 -6.18 -14.85 0.97
N ALA A 50 -5.00 -14.62 1.57
CA ALA A 50 -3.74 -14.53 0.82
C ALA A 50 -3.41 -15.87 0.13
N VAL A 51 -3.53 -17.00 0.83
CA VAL A 51 -3.31 -18.35 0.27
C VAL A 51 -4.26 -18.65 -0.90
N LYS A 52 -5.55 -18.29 -0.77
CA LYS A 52 -6.53 -18.42 -1.86
C LYS A 52 -6.15 -17.58 -3.07
N SER A 53 -5.67 -16.35 -2.84
CA SER A 53 -5.24 -15.43 -3.90
C SER A 53 -4.03 -15.97 -4.66
N VAL A 54 -3.02 -16.49 -3.95
CA VAL A 54 -1.84 -17.14 -4.56
C VAL A 54 -2.26 -18.36 -5.39
N SER A 55 -3.03 -19.27 -4.78
CA SER A 55 -3.40 -20.54 -5.41
C SER A 55 -4.29 -20.33 -6.64
N GLY A 56 -5.26 -19.41 -6.55
CA GLY A 56 -6.15 -19.09 -7.67
C GLY A 56 -5.42 -18.40 -8.82
N SER A 57 -4.53 -17.44 -8.52
CA SER A 57 -3.73 -16.78 -9.56
C SER A 57 -2.80 -17.77 -10.27
N LYS A 58 -2.15 -18.65 -9.49
CA LYS A 58 -1.29 -19.71 -10.02
C LYS A 58 -2.05 -20.65 -10.97
N LEU A 59 -3.27 -21.05 -10.64
CA LEU A 59 -4.10 -21.92 -11.51
C LEU A 59 -4.28 -21.33 -12.92
N PHE A 60 -4.58 -20.04 -13.02
CA PHE A 60 -4.75 -19.38 -14.33
C PHE A 60 -3.43 -19.25 -15.11
N LEU A 61 -2.35 -18.93 -14.40
CA LEU A 61 -1.02 -18.80 -15.01
C LEU A 61 -0.48 -20.16 -15.49
N ASP A 62 -0.72 -21.24 -14.73
CA ASP A 62 -0.37 -22.60 -15.12
C ASP A 62 -1.16 -23.07 -16.37
N ARG A 63 -2.44 -22.69 -16.51
CA ARG A 63 -3.27 -23.00 -17.70
C ARG A 63 -2.71 -22.44 -19.00
N ILE A 64 -2.00 -21.31 -18.94
CA ILE A 64 -1.33 -20.72 -20.10
C ILE A 64 0.16 -21.09 -20.18
N HIS A 65 0.63 -21.96 -19.28
CA HIS A 65 2.04 -22.34 -19.14
C HIS A 65 2.98 -21.14 -18.91
N TYR A 66 2.53 -20.14 -18.14
CA TYR A 66 3.38 -19.03 -17.74
C TYR A 66 4.49 -19.55 -16.81
N PRO A 67 5.77 -19.25 -17.07
CA PRO A 67 6.89 -19.74 -16.27
C PRO A 67 6.92 -18.99 -14.93
N LEU A 68 6.26 -19.55 -13.92
CA LEU A 68 6.31 -19.04 -12.55
C LEU A 68 7.60 -19.46 -11.86
N THR A 69 8.26 -18.49 -11.23
CA THR A 69 9.33 -18.67 -10.24
C THR A 69 8.74 -18.81 -8.84
N GLU A 70 9.51 -19.38 -7.91
CA GLU A 70 9.18 -19.27 -6.48
C GLU A 70 9.33 -17.80 -6.08
N SER A 71 8.20 -17.11 -5.84
CA SER A 71 8.16 -15.69 -5.51
C SER A 71 8.78 -15.41 -4.12
N PHE A 72 8.00 -15.66 -3.06
CA PHE A 72 8.41 -15.57 -1.65
C PHE A 72 8.02 -16.86 -0.94
N GLY A 73 8.89 -17.35 -0.06
CA GLY A 73 8.75 -18.65 0.60
C GLY A 73 9.37 -18.70 1.99
N GLU A 74 9.64 -19.91 2.50
CA GLU A 74 10.20 -20.10 3.85
C GLU A 74 11.55 -19.41 4.04
N ALA A 75 12.35 -19.28 2.96
CA ALA A 75 13.63 -18.58 3.01
C ALA A 75 13.50 -17.07 3.32
N ASP A 76 12.30 -16.50 3.15
CA ASP A 76 12.01 -15.11 3.43
C ASP A 76 11.47 -14.87 4.84
N LEU A 77 11.38 -15.92 5.67
CA LEU A 77 10.79 -15.89 7.01
C LEU A 77 11.75 -16.43 8.07
N ASN A 78 12.04 -15.62 9.07
CA ASN A 78 12.80 -16.04 10.25
C ASN A 78 11.93 -15.99 11.51
N LEU A 79 11.32 -17.11 11.88
CA LEU A 79 10.50 -17.24 13.09
C LEU A 79 11.32 -17.29 14.39
N ALA A 80 12.65 -17.35 14.32
CA ALA A 80 13.51 -17.25 15.50
C ALA A 80 13.80 -15.80 15.89
N ALA A 81 13.56 -14.83 15.01
CA ALA A 81 13.69 -13.41 15.34
C ALA A 81 12.62 -12.99 16.38
N PRO A 82 12.85 -11.97 17.22
CA PRO A 82 11.78 -11.35 17.98
C PRO A 82 10.79 -10.61 17.05
N ARG A 83 9.54 -10.44 17.48
CA ARG A 83 8.53 -9.70 16.73
C ARG A 83 9.02 -8.28 16.46
N LEU A 84 8.92 -7.79 15.22
CA LEU A 84 9.39 -6.45 14.87
C LEU A 84 8.36 -5.37 15.24
N TYR A 85 7.08 -5.70 15.15
CA TYR A 85 5.96 -4.79 15.40
C TYR A 85 5.02 -5.34 16.47
N THR A 86 4.25 -4.47 17.11
CA THR A 86 3.21 -4.85 18.07
C THR A 86 1.96 -5.43 17.38
N ASP A 87 1.10 -6.08 18.17
CA ASP A 87 -0.19 -6.59 17.71
C ASP A 87 -1.08 -5.48 17.13
N LYS A 88 -1.07 -4.28 17.73
CA LYS A 88 -1.83 -3.11 17.25
C LYS A 88 -1.37 -2.72 15.85
N PHE A 89 -0.06 -2.67 15.62
CA PHE A 89 0.47 -2.38 14.31
C PHE A 89 0.18 -3.49 13.30
N CYS A 90 0.21 -4.76 13.71
CA CYS A 90 -0.20 -5.87 12.84
C CYS A 90 -1.64 -5.68 12.34
N LEU A 91 -2.58 -5.34 13.24
CA LEU A 91 -3.96 -5.03 12.87
C LEU A 91 -4.05 -3.82 11.93
N PHE A 92 -3.42 -2.70 12.31
CA PHE A 92 -3.39 -1.48 11.51
C PHE A 92 -2.82 -1.72 10.11
N SER A 93 -1.67 -2.40 10.02
CA SER A 93 -0.96 -2.66 8.77
C SER A 93 -1.77 -3.55 7.82
N ILE A 94 -2.34 -4.66 8.31
CA ILE A 94 -3.16 -5.53 7.45
C ILE A 94 -4.47 -4.84 7.03
N ARG A 95 -5.05 -4.00 7.88
CA ARG A 95 -6.19 -3.17 7.46
C ARG A 95 -5.80 -2.22 6.33
N ARG A 96 -4.70 -1.46 6.46
CA ARG A 96 -4.21 -0.56 5.41
C ARG A 96 -3.93 -1.30 4.11
N LEU A 97 -3.30 -2.48 4.18
CA LEU A 97 -3.11 -3.34 3.01
C LEU A 97 -4.43 -3.83 2.41
N SER A 98 -5.46 -4.09 3.23
CA SER A 98 -6.80 -4.44 2.75
C SER A 98 -7.47 -3.26 2.02
N GLU A 99 -7.29 -2.03 2.48
CA GLU A 99 -7.78 -0.82 1.80
C GLU A 99 -7.16 -0.67 0.40
N TYR A 100 -5.84 -0.83 0.29
CA TYR A 100 -5.16 -0.85 -1.00
C TYR A 100 -5.57 -2.06 -1.86
N GLY A 101 -5.75 -3.22 -1.23
CA GLY A 101 -6.21 -4.44 -1.88
C GLY A 101 -7.55 -4.27 -2.58
N MET A 102 -8.51 -3.54 -1.99
CA MET A 102 -9.79 -3.24 -2.64
C MET A 102 -9.60 -2.50 -3.96
N ILE A 103 -8.70 -1.51 -4.00
CA ILE A 103 -8.43 -0.71 -5.20
C ILE A 103 -7.81 -1.60 -6.28
N VAL A 104 -6.74 -2.34 -5.94
CA VAL A 104 -6.01 -3.18 -6.89
C VAL A 104 -6.88 -4.31 -7.44
N ILE A 105 -7.63 -5.00 -6.57
CA ILE A 105 -8.55 -6.06 -6.98
C ILE A 105 -9.69 -5.49 -7.84
N GLY A 106 -10.21 -4.30 -7.50
CA GLY A 106 -11.23 -3.62 -8.30
C GLY A 106 -10.76 -3.27 -9.72
N ILE A 107 -9.52 -2.81 -9.86
CA ILE A 107 -8.87 -2.56 -11.16
C ILE A 107 -8.66 -3.88 -11.91
N ALA A 108 -8.20 -4.93 -11.23
CA ALA A 108 -8.03 -6.23 -11.87
C ALA A 108 -9.36 -6.79 -12.40
N LEU A 109 -10.45 -6.63 -11.64
CA LEU A 109 -11.80 -7.00 -12.06
C LEU A 109 -12.27 -6.18 -13.27
N ASN A 110 -12.15 -4.84 -13.22
CA ASN A 110 -12.70 -3.97 -14.25
C ASN A 110 -11.92 -3.98 -15.58
N THR A 111 -10.67 -4.47 -15.56
CA THR A 111 -9.84 -4.65 -16.75
C THR A 111 -9.82 -6.10 -17.28
N SER A 112 -10.64 -7.00 -16.71
CA SER A 112 -10.73 -8.40 -17.13
C SER A 112 -11.93 -8.66 -18.07
N LEU A 113 -11.70 -9.40 -19.16
CA LEU A 113 -12.69 -9.75 -20.17
C LEU A 113 -13.16 -11.21 -20.06
N ASP A 114 -12.28 -12.11 -19.61
CA ASP A 114 -12.61 -13.51 -19.37
C ASP A 114 -13.55 -13.67 -18.16
N LYS A 115 -14.56 -14.53 -18.31
CA LYS A 115 -15.60 -14.73 -17.29
C LYS A 115 -15.04 -15.39 -16.03
N GLU A 116 -14.15 -16.37 -16.18
CA GLU A 116 -13.57 -17.08 -15.04
C GLU A 116 -12.63 -16.15 -14.25
N VAL A 117 -11.84 -15.33 -14.96
CA VAL A 117 -10.96 -14.32 -14.33
C VAL A 117 -11.78 -13.26 -13.60
N ARG A 118 -12.86 -12.74 -14.20
CA ARG A 118 -13.77 -11.81 -13.50
C ARG A 118 -14.41 -12.45 -12.26
N GLN A 119 -14.81 -13.71 -12.34
CA GLN A 119 -15.40 -14.40 -11.18
C GLN A 119 -14.36 -14.56 -10.05
N PHE A 120 -13.12 -14.91 -10.40
CA PHE A 120 -12.02 -14.99 -9.45
C PHE A 120 -11.80 -13.66 -8.72
N TYR A 121 -11.63 -12.55 -9.44
CA TYR A 121 -11.44 -11.24 -8.80
C TYR A 121 -12.69 -10.75 -8.04
N SER A 122 -13.90 -11.10 -8.49
CA SER A 122 -15.14 -10.79 -7.77
C SER A 122 -15.19 -11.49 -6.40
N ASN A 123 -14.75 -12.76 -6.36
CA ASN A 123 -14.63 -13.53 -5.13
C ASN A 123 -13.55 -12.93 -4.21
N LEU A 124 -12.37 -12.59 -4.76
CA LEU A 124 -11.32 -11.94 -3.98
C LEU A 124 -11.77 -10.60 -3.39
N LEU A 125 -12.50 -9.78 -4.16
CA LEU A 125 -13.02 -8.51 -3.69
C LEU A 125 -13.98 -8.70 -2.52
N THR A 126 -14.87 -9.69 -2.61
CA THR A 126 -15.80 -10.04 -1.53
C THR A 126 -15.06 -10.45 -0.25
N LEU A 127 -14.03 -11.30 -0.37
CA LEU A 127 -13.21 -11.71 0.76
C LEU A 127 -12.46 -10.52 1.38
N ASN A 128 -11.92 -9.63 0.55
CA ASN A 128 -11.17 -8.46 1.00
C ASN A 128 -12.08 -7.41 1.67
N ILE A 129 -13.31 -7.21 1.18
CA ILE A 129 -14.32 -6.35 1.83
C ILE A 129 -14.65 -6.89 3.24
N ALA A 130 -14.87 -8.20 3.36
CA ALA A 130 -15.15 -8.81 4.66
C ALA A 130 -13.97 -8.62 5.64
N LEU A 131 -12.74 -8.84 5.17
CA LEU A 131 -11.53 -8.64 5.97
C LEU A 131 -11.37 -7.18 6.41
N TYR A 132 -11.59 -6.22 5.50
CA TYR A 132 -11.54 -4.79 5.79
C TYR A 132 -12.58 -4.36 6.84
N ASN A 133 -13.83 -4.82 6.70
CA ASN A 133 -14.89 -4.48 7.65
C ASN A 133 -14.57 -5.02 9.05
N GLN A 134 -14.16 -6.29 9.15
CA GLN A 134 -13.74 -6.86 10.43
C GLN A 134 -12.56 -6.08 11.04
N ALA A 135 -11.56 -5.72 10.23
CA ALA A 135 -10.42 -4.94 10.70
C ALA A 135 -10.83 -3.55 11.21
N SER A 136 -11.79 -2.91 10.54
CA SER A 136 -12.30 -1.58 10.90
C SER A 136 -13.06 -1.63 12.22
N ASP A 137 -13.98 -2.58 12.38
CA ASP A 137 -14.71 -2.78 13.64
C ASP A 137 -13.75 -3.07 14.79
N LEU A 138 -12.75 -3.92 14.56
CA LEU A 138 -11.75 -4.26 15.57
C LEU A 138 -10.85 -3.06 15.92
N SER A 139 -10.49 -2.24 14.94
CA SER A 139 -9.70 -1.02 15.15
C SER A 139 -10.45 -0.01 16.03
N LEU A 140 -11.76 0.14 15.81
CA LEU A 140 -12.64 0.97 16.62
C LEU A 140 -12.74 0.45 18.06
N ILE A 141 -13.02 -0.85 18.23
CA ILE A 141 -13.13 -1.48 19.56
C ILE A 141 -11.84 -1.34 20.36
N LYS A 142 -10.67 -1.46 19.70
CA LYS A 142 -9.36 -1.38 20.35
C LYS A 142 -8.82 0.05 20.45
N GLY A 143 -9.54 1.06 19.95
CA GLY A 143 -9.17 2.47 20.04
C GLY A 143 -7.89 2.84 19.28
N ILE A 144 -7.59 2.15 18.18
CA ILE A 144 -6.41 2.40 17.32
C ILE A 144 -6.77 3.11 16.00
N GLU A 145 -8.03 3.56 15.88
CA GLU A 145 -8.56 4.18 14.67
C GLU A 145 -8.00 5.59 14.43
N PHE A 146 -7.53 5.84 13.21
CA PHE A 146 -7.27 7.21 12.73
C PHE A 146 -8.57 7.84 12.21
N SER A 147 -9.36 8.40 13.13
CA SER A 147 -10.66 8.99 12.80
C SER A 147 -10.51 10.35 12.10
N PRO A 148 -11.02 10.52 10.86
CA PRO A 148 -11.06 11.83 10.22
C PRO A 148 -11.84 12.85 11.06
N PRO A 149 -11.53 14.16 10.95
CA PRO A 149 -12.26 15.17 11.70
C PRO A 149 -13.72 15.25 11.27
N HIS A 150 -14.59 15.53 12.24
CA HIS A 150 -15.98 15.88 11.97
C HIS A 150 -16.07 17.31 11.44
N ILE A 151 -16.77 17.49 10.32
CA ILE A 151 -17.15 18.82 9.82
C ILE A 151 -18.66 19.04 10.01
N PRO A 152 -19.13 20.28 10.22
CA PRO A 152 -20.56 20.56 10.40
C PRO A 152 -21.40 20.13 9.19
N THR A 153 -22.59 19.59 9.46
CA THR A 153 -23.60 19.33 8.41
C THR A 153 -24.13 20.66 7.89
N PRO A 154 -24.13 20.90 6.56
CA PRO A 154 -24.67 22.13 6.00
C PRO A 154 -26.19 22.19 6.17
N GLU A 155 -26.72 23.36 6.54
CA GLU A 155 -28.18 23.57 6.69
C GLU A 155 -28.89 23.81 5.34
N GLN A 156 -28.15 24.22 4.31
CA GLN A 156 -28.66 24.49 2.97
C GLN A 156 -27.58 24.22 1.90
N VAL A 157 -28.00 24.13 0.63
CA VAL A 157 -27.07 23.98 -0.50
C VAL A 157 -26.32 25.29 -0.75
N GLU A 158 -24.99 25.22 -0.78
CA GLU A 158 -24.11 26.34 -1.11
C GLU A 158 -23.44 26.13 -2.48
N TYR A 159 -23.27 27.21 -3.25
CA TYR A 159 -22.62 27.16 -4.56
C TYR A 159 -21.24 27.81 -4.50
N LEU A 160 -20.28 27.18 -5.20
CA LEU A 160 -18.92 27.70 -5.27
C LEU A 160 -18.87 29.06 -5.95
N ASN A 161 -18.17 30.01 -5.33
CA ASN A 161 -17.88 31.29 -5.94
C ASN A 161 -16.73 31.14 -6.95
N LYS A 162 -16.99 31.44 -8.22
CA LYS A 162 -16.00 31.36 -9.32
C LYS A 162 -14.68 32.06 -9.01
N LYS A 163 -14.70 33.15 -8.24
CA LYS A 163 -13.50 33.93 -7.90
C LYS A 163 -12.63 33.26 -6.82
N THR A 164 -13.17 32.34 -6.01
CA THR A 164 -12.47 31.72 -4.87
C THR A 164 -12.33 30.21 -4.97
N ALA A 165 -13.06 29.56 -5.87
CA ALA A 165 -13.14 28.09 -5.99
C ALA A 165 -11.76 27.38 -6.02
N TYR A 166 -10.74 28.02 -6.62
CA TYR A 166 -9.39 27.44 -6.79
C TYR A 166 -8.27 28.22 -6.08
N LYS A 167 -8.61 29.23 -5.26
CA LYS A 167 -7.60 30.09 -4.61
C LYS A 167 -6.86 29.35 -3.51
N GLY A 168 -5.53 29.27 -3.65
CA GLY A 168 -4.62 28.63 -2.69
C GLY A 168 -3.39 29.48 -2.31
N PHE A 169 -2.78 30.20 -3.27
CA PHE A 169 -1.50 30.89 -3.05
C PHE A 169 -1.56 32.40 -2.77
N LEU A 170 -2.62 33.09 -3.18
CA LEU A 170 -2.70 34.57 -3.14
C LEU A 170 -4.04 35.07 -2.57
N GLY A 171 -3.96 35.86 -1.50
CA GLY A 171 -5.10 36.35 -0.71
C GLY A 171 -5.43 35.42 0.47
N HIS A 172 -6.65 35.50 1.00
CA HIS A 172 -7.16 34.49 1.94
C HIS A 172 -7.56 33.24 1.13
N PRO A 173 -6.83 32.12 1.24
CA PRO A 173 -7.26 30.87 0.62
C PRO A 173 -8.63 30.48 1.17
N ARG A 174 -9.43 29.77 0.36
CA ARG A 174 -10.68 29.23 0.87
C ARG A 174 -10.37 28.09 1.84
N THR A 175 -11.25 27.84 2.81
CA THR A 175 -11.18 26.66 3.66
C THR A 175 -11.21 25.38 2.81
N ILE A 176 -10.46 24.36 3.22
CA ILE A 176 -10.56 23.03 2.59
C ILE A 176 -11.96 22.44 2.76
N ASN A 177 -12.38 21.66 1.76
CA ASN A 177 -13.68 20.98 1.80
C ASN A 177 -13.53 19.51 2.23
N GLY A 178 -14.66 18.82 2.45
CA GLY A 178 -14.66 17.43 2.89
C GLY A 178 -13.96 16.45 1.93
N LEU A 179 -13.92 16.74 0.62
CA LEU A 179 -13.21 15.93 -0.36
C LEU A 179 -11.69 16.05 -0.17
N GLU A 180 -11.20 17.28 0.02
CA GLU A 180 -9.79 17.57 0.30
C GLU A 180 -9.37 16.99 1.65
N ILE A 181 -10.17 17.19 2.71
CA ILE A 181 -9.91 16.63 4.05
C ILE A 181 -9.75 15.10 3.95
N LYS A 182 -10.70 14.42 3.30
CA LYS A 182 -10.67 12.96 3.12
C LYS A 182 -9.37 12.50 2.43
N GLU A 183 -8.96 13.16 1.34
CA GLU A 183 -7.77 12.76 0.59
C GLU A 183 -6.46 13.08 1.34
N ILE A 184 -6.39 14.20 2.06
CA ILE A 184 -5.25 14.57 2.90
C ILE A 184 -5.10 13.59 4.07
N VAL A 185 -6.19 13.29 4.79
CA VAL A 185 -6.16 12.32 5.90
C VAL A 185 -5.77 10.93 5.40
N PHE A 186 -6.34 10.46 4.28
CA PHE A 186 -5.99 9.15 3.74
C PHE A 186 -4.49 9.06 3.39
N SER A 187 -3.94 10.10 2.78
CA SER A 187 -2.52 10.18 2.41
C SER A 187 -1.63 10.26 3.65
N LEU A 188 -2.02 11.05 4.66
CA LEU A 188 -1.31 11.22 5.92
C LEU A 188 -1.17 9.89 6.67
N VAL A 189 -2.29 9.17 6.85
CA VAL A 189 -2.28 7.85 7.50
C VAL A 189 -1.44 6.84 6.71
N GLY A 190 -1.45 6.93 5.37
CA GLY A 190 -0.58 6.13 4.52
C GLY A 190 0.91 6.42 4.73
N MET A 191 1.29 7.69 4.91
CA MET A 191 2.68 8.05 5.18
C MET A 191 3.13 7.66 6.58
N ILE A 192 2.26 7.76 7.60
CA ILE A 192 2.52 7.25 8.95
C ILE A 192 2.77 5.74 8.90
N HIS A 193 1.94 4.99 8.16
CA HIS A 193 2.16 3.56 7.94
C HIS A 193 3.51 3.25 7.29
N ALA A 194 3.87 4.00 6.23
CA ALA A 194 5.14 3.82 5.55
C ALA A 194 6.35 4.15 6.45
N GLU A 195 6.30 5.26 7.20
CA GLU A 195 7.37 5.67 8.11
C GLU A 195 7.64 4.59 9.17
N THR A 196 6.60 4.04 9.79
CA THR A 196 6.73 2.99 10.80
C THR A 196 7.34 1.70 10.22
N ILE A 197 6.94 1.31 9.00
CA ILE A 197 7.55 0.15 8.32
C ILE A 197 9.04 0.39 8.04
N LEU A 198 9.37 1.57 7.52
CA LEU A 198 10.74 1.93 7.17
C LEU A 198 11.63 2.02 8.41
N LEU A 199 11.09 2.51 9.53
CA LEU A 199 11.77 2.49 10.82
C LEU A 199 12.10 1.07 11.27
N GLY A 200 11.11 0.17 11.27
CA GLY A 200 11.31 -1.23 11.65
C GLY A 200 12.33 -1.93 10.76
N PHE A 201 12.22 -1.78 9.44
CA PHE A 201 13.19 -2.40 8.52
C PHE A 201 14.59 -1.81 8.65
N SER A 202 14.72 -0.51 8.86
CA SER A 202 16.01 0.14 9.11
C SER A 202 16.70 -0.40 10.38
N GLN A 203 15.92 -0.79 11.39
CA GLN A 203 16.45 -1.34 12.63
C GLN A 203 17.11 -2.72 12.47
N VAL A 204 16.66 -3.52 11.50
CA VAL A 204 17.03 -4.94 11.38
C VAL A 204 17.82 -5.31 10.12
N THR A 205 17.86 -4.44 9.11
CA THR A 205 18.66 -4.67 7.90
C THR A 205 20.16 -4.71 8.22
N LYS A 206 20.90 -5.58 7.53
CA LYS A 206 22.35 -5.74 7.69
C LYS A 206 23.12 -5.09 6.53
N SER A 207 22.47 -4.93 5.39
CA SER A 207 23.02 -4.32 4.18
C SER A 207 23.08 -2.79 4.29
N LYS A 208 24.27 -2.21 4.12
CA LYS A 208 24.50 -0.75 4.30
C LYS A 208 23.79 0.10 3.24
N ASP A 209 23.72 -0.38 2.02
CA ASP A 209 23.00 0.24 0.90
C ASP A 209 21.49 0.25 1.13
N ILE A 210 20.93 -0.88 1.59
CA ILE A 210 19.52 -1.00 1.97
C ILE A 210 19.21 -0.10 3.17
N LEU A 211 20.05 -0.11 4.22
CA LEU A 211 19.89 0.78 5.37
C LEU A 211 19.84 2.25 4.95
N LYS A 212 20.76 2.68 4.08
CA LYS A 212 20.78 4.04 3.55
C LYS A 212 19.49 4.38 2.81
N HIS A 213 18.99 3.46 1.99
CA HIS A 213 17.73 3.65 1.26
C HIS A 213 16.54 3.76 2.22
N LEU A 214 16.40 2.83 3.17
CA LEU A 214 15.31 2.82 4.14
C LEU A 214 15.31 4.07 5.03
N LEU A 215 16.47 4.53 5.50
CA LEU A 215 16.59 5.75 6.29
C LEU A 215 16.21 7.00 5.49
N ARG A 216 16.62 7.07 4.20
CA ARG A 216 16.19 8.14 3.29
C ARG A 216 14.66 8.13 3.14
N GLY A 217 14.06 6.95 2.97
CA GLY A 217 12.62 6.79 2.87
C GLY A 217 11.89 7.25 4.13
N LYS A 218 12.39 6.86 5.31
CA LYS A 218 11.86 7.28 6.61
C LYS A 218 11.88 8.81 6.74
N GLU A 219 13.02 9.44 6.44
CA GLU A 219 13.14 10.90 6.50
C GLU A 219 12.19 11.59 5.51
N ALA A 220 12.05 11.05 4.29
CA ALA A 220 11.08 11.55 3.32
C ALA A 220 9.65 11.42 3.88
N ALA A 221 9.27 10.27 4.40
CA ALA A 221 7.94 10.05 4.97
C ALA A 221 7.62 11.04 6.09
N SER A 222 8.55 11.25 7.02
CA SER A 222 8.44 12.23 8.10
C SER A 222 8.18 13.66 7.58
N LYS A 223 8.91 14.07 6.53
CA LYS A 223 8.69 15.38 5.88
C LYS A 223 7.32 15.48 5.23
N GLN A 224 6.88 14.44 4.53
CA GLN A 224 5.57 14.43 3.87
C GLN A 224 4.43 14.46 4.90
N ILE A 225 4.57 13.75 6.02
CA ILE A 225 3.64 13.82 7.17
C ILE A 225 3.51 15.26 7.66
N GLY A 226 4.63 15.97 7.86
CA GLY A 226 4.62 17.37 8.29
C GLY A 226 3.89 18.31 7.32
N VAL A 227 4.06 18.12 6.01
CA VAL A 227 3.34 18.87 4.97
C VAL A 227 1.84 18.61 5.06
N LEU A 228 1.43 17.35 5.11
CA LEU A 228 0.02 16.95 5.17
C LEU A 228 -0.67 17.40 6.47
N GLN A 229 0.03 17.33 7.62
CA GLN A 229 -0.45 17.87 8.88
C GLN A 229 -0.60 19.40 8.85
N THR A 230 0.30 20.11 8.17
CA THR A 230 0.22 21.57 8.02
C THR A 230 -1.02 21.98 7.21
N ILE A 231 -1.33 21.26 6.12
CA ILE A 231 -2.54 21.50 5.31
C ILE A 231 -3.81 21.43 6.17
N LEU A 232 -3.89 20.46 7.11
CA LEU A 232 -5.03 20.36 8.03
C LEU A 232 -5.04 21.49 9.06
N LYS A 233 -3.87 21.78 9.65
CA LYS A 233 -3.70 22.77 10.70
C LYS A 233 -4.03 24.19 10.24
N ASP A 234 -3.73 24.53 8.99
CA ASP A 234 -4.00 25.85 8.42
C ASP A 234 -5.51 26.19 8.37
N ASP A 235 -6.37 25.17 8.47
CA ASP A 235 -7.83 25.28 8.57
C ASP A 235 -8.38 24.80 9.93
N ASP A 236 -7.56 24.90 10.98
CA ASP A 236 -7.90 24.56 12.38
C ASP A 236 -8.40 23.11 12.59
N LEU A 237 -7.97 22.17 11.74
CA LEU A 237 -8.28 20.75 11.88
C LEU A 237 -7.23 20.01 12.73
N PRO A 238 -7.61 18.91 13.40
CA PRO A 238 -6.70 18.16 14.25
C PRO A 238 -5.55 17.53 13.47
N THR A 239 -4.40 17.47 14.13
CA THR A 239 -3.26 16.64 13.72
C THR A 239 -3.45 15.20 14.18
N PHE A 240 -2.85 14.27 13.46
CA PHE A 240 -2.87 12.84 13.79
C PHE A 240 -1.59 12.42 14.50
N PRO A 241 -1.66 11.48 15.46
CA PRO A 241 -0.47 10.95 16.11
C PRO A 241 0.35 10.10 15.14
N THR A 242 1.68 10.13 15.28
CA THR A 242 2.56 9.11 14.69
C THR A 242 2.60 7.88 15.59
N ILE A 243 3.13 6.76 15.09
CA ILE A 243 3.06 5.44 15.76
C ILE A 243 4.40 4.70 15.74
N GLU A 244 5.51 5.44 15.88
CA GLU A 244 6.85 4.86 15.93
C GLU A 244 7.07 3.99 17.17
N ASP A 245 6.31 4.21 18.24
CA ASP A 245 6.29 3.40 19.45
C ASP A 245 5.71 1.99 19.24
N GLU A 246 5.09 1.74 18.09
CA GLU A 246 4.65 0.41 17.69
C GLU A 246 5.76 -0.45 17.05
N VAL A 247 6.94 0.13 16.83
CA VAL A 247 8.17 -0.63 16.50
C VAL A 247 8.82 -1.11 17.80
N THR A 248 9.05 -2.41 17.90
CA THR A 248 9.68 -3.01 19.09
C THR A 248 11.20 -2.81 19.12
N GLN A 249 11.88 -3.35 20.13
CA GLN A 249 13.35 -3.31 20.24
C GLN A 249 14.06 -4.45 19.47
N ALA A 250 13.38 -5.15 18.57
CA ALA A 250 13.93 -6.26 17.81
C ALA A 250 15.13 -5.86 16.91
N THR A 251 16.29 -6.48 17.09
CA THR A 251 17.49 -6.20 16.26
C THR A 251 17.79 -7.27 15.21
N GLU A 252 17.05 -8.39 15.23
CA GLU A 252 17.16 -9.45 14.22
C GLU A 252 15.96 -9.39 13.27
N ALA A 253 16.23 -9.55 11.97
CA ALA A 253 15.20 -9.43 10.94
C ALA A 253 14.29 -10.67 10.91
N PRO A 254 12.95 -10.50 11.00
CA PRO A 254 12.00 -11.58 10.76
C PRO A 254 11.78 -11.86 9.27
N PHE A 255 12.25 -10.97 8.39
CA PHE A 255 12.05 -11.04 6.94
C PHE A 255 13.38 -10.96 6.18
N SER A 256 13.44 -11.55 4.98
CA SER A 256 14.56 -11.32 4.07
C SER A 256 14.63 -9.85 3.61
N GLU A 257 15.83 -9.40 3.27
CA GLU A 257 16.01 -8.07 2.69
C GLU A 257 15.31 -7.92 1.32
N LYS A 258 15.16 -9.02 0.56
CA LYS A 258 14.36 -9.07 -0.67
C LYS A 258 12.89 -8.72 -0.37
N LEU A 259 12.30 -9.34 0.64
CA LEU A 259 10.91 -9.09 1.04
C LEU A 259 10.74 -7.67 1.60
N MET A 260 11.66 -7.20 2.45
CA MET A 260 11.62 -5.84 2.99
C MET A 260 11.68 -4.78 1.88
N MET A 261 12.57 -4.96 0.89
CA MET A 261 12.66 -4.07 -0.26
C MET A 261 11.43 -4.15 -1.15
N PHE A 262 10.91 -5.35 -1.43
CA PHE A 262 9.67 -5.53 -2.19
C PHE A 262 8.50 -4.77 -1.57
N LEU A 263 8.33 -4.85 -0.24
CA LEU A 263 7.28 -4.12 0.46
C LEU A 263 7.51 -2.61 0.40
N THR A 264 8.76 -2.16 0.54
CA THR A 264 9.13 -0.74 0.47
C THR A 264 8.78 -0.14 -0.89
N ILE A 265 9.14 -0.81 -1.99
CA ILE A 265 8.82 -0.33 -3.35
C ILE A 265 7.31 -0.42 -3.63
N SER A 266 6.64 -1.47 -3.14
CA SER A 266 5.19 -1.65 -3.34
C SER A 266 4.40 -0.56 -2.62
N LEU A 267 4.77 -0.22 -1.39
CA LEU A 267 4.18 0.91 -0.66
C LEU A 267 4.43 2.23 -1.38
N SER A 268 5.61 2.44 -1.95
CA SER A 268 5.92 3.65 -2.72
C SER A 268 5.04 3.77 -3.98
N GLN A 269 4.81 2.66 -4.69
CA GLN A 269 3.88 2.62 -5.83
C GLN A 269 2.43 2.93 -5.41
N LEU A 270 1.98 2.38 -4.27
CA LEU A 270 0.66 2.67 -3.72
C LEU A 270 0.53 4.14 -3.32
N THR A 271 1.55 4.73 -2.69
CA THR A 271 1.61 6.15 -2.34
C THR A 271 1.53 7.04 -3.58
N LEU A 272 2.24 6.69 -4.67
CA LEU A 272 2.11 7.41 -5.94
C LEU A 272 0.68 7.38 -6.49
N ALA A 273 0.06 6.20 -6.50
CA ALA A 273 -1.32 6.07 -6.94
C ALA A 273 -2.27 6.92 -6.07
N ARG A 274 -2.03 6.97 -4.75
CA ARG A 274 -2.83 7.79 -3.82
C ARG A 274 -2.65 9.28 -4.04
N TYR A 275 -1.42 9.76 -4.24
CA TYR A 275 -1.23 11.17 -4.58
C TYR A 275 -1.87 11.54 -5.92
N GLY A 276 -1.84 10.65 -6.92
CA GLY A 276 -2.56 10.86 -8.17
C GLY A 276 -4.07 11.04 -7.97
N ILE A 277 -4.68 10.20 -7.13
CA ILE A 277 -6.11 10.35 -6.76
C ILE A 277 -6.34 11.66 -6.03
N ALA A 278 -5.52 11.99 -5.03
CA ALA A 278 -5.67 13.21 -4.25
C ALA A 278 -5.55 14.46 -5.12
N VAL A 279 -4.55 14.53 -6.01
CA VAL A 279 -4.40 15.62 -7.00
C VAL A 279 -5.63 15.76 -7.89
N SER A 280 -6.24 14.64 -8.31
CA SER A 280 -7.43 14.69 -9.16
C SER A 280 -8.70 15.18 -8.45
N GLN A 281 -8.72 15.16 -7.12
CA GLN A 281 -9.90 15.48 -6.30
C GLN A 281 -9.78 16.80 -5.54
N CYS A 282 -8.56 17.30 -5.31
CA CYS A 282 -8.33 18.59 -4.69
C CYS A 282 -8.57 19.73 -5.69
N GLY A 283 -9.18 20.83 -5.23
CA GLY A 283 -9.41 22.02 -6.04
C GLY A 283 -8.52 23.20 -5.67
N ARG A 284 -7.96 23.19 -4.45
CA ARG A 284 -7.05 24.23 -3.96
C ARG A 284 -5.68 24.11 -4.62
N SER A 285 -5.24 25.20 -5.27
CA SER A 285 -4.02 25.21 -6.09
C SER A 285 -2.74 24.98 -5.27
N ASP A 286 -2.68 25.49 -4.04
CA ASP A 286 -1.59 25.24 -3.09
C ASP A 286 -1.47 23.76 -2.76
N ILE A 287 -2.57 23.13 -2.39
CA ILE A 287 -2.64 21.70 -2.07
C ILE A 287 -2.27 20.84 -3.28
N ILE A 288 -2.76 21.18 -4.48
CA ILE A 288 -2.41 20.45 -5.71
C ILE A 288 -0.90 20.50 -5.97
N VAL A 289 -0.27 21.67 -5.80
CA VAL A 289 1.18 21.82 -6.00
C VAL A 289 1.96 21.02 -4.96
N ASP A 290 1.57 21.07 -3.69
CA ASP A 290 2.21 20.27 -2.66
C ASP A 290 2.08 18.78 -2.96
N LEU A 291 0.88 18.27 -3.21
CA LEU A 291 0.67 16.85 -3.54
C LEU A 291 1.44 16.42 -4.80
N THR A 292 1.52 17.28 -5.81
CA THR A 292 2.30 17.00 -7.04
C THR A 292 3.79 16.92 -6.74
N ARG A 293 4.31 17.79 -5.87
CA ARG A 293 5.70 17.74 -5.40
C ARG A 293 5.97 16.46 -4.60
N LEU A 294 5.10 16.11 -3.64
CA LEU A 294 5.24 14.88 -2.85
C LEU A 294 5.19 13.62 -3.74
N MET A 295 4.35 13.63 -4.78
CA MET A 295 4.29 12.59 -5.79
C MET A 295 5.61 12.46 -6.55
N ALA A 296 6.21 13.57 -6.99
CA ALA A 296 7.50 13.56 -7.67
C ALA A 296 8.64 13.04 -6.78
N GLU A 297 8.69 13.47 -5.51
CA GLU A 297 9.66 12.97 -4.52
C GLU A 297 9.52 11.46 -4.28
N THR A 298 8.28 10.96 -4.23
CA THR A 298 7.99 9.53 -4.06
C THR A 298 8.41 8.72 -5.30
N ALA A 299 8.25 9.28 -6.50
CA ALA A 299 8.64 8.62 -7.75
C ALA A 299 10.16 8.47 -7.85
N ASP A 300 10.90 9.50 -7.44
CA ASP A 300 12.37 9.46 -7.36
C ASP A 300 12.85 8.42 -6.33
N TYR A 301 12.21 8.37 -5.15
CA TYR A 301 12.50 7.34 -4.15
C TYR A 301 12.23 5.92 -4.66
N LEU A 302 11.08 5.70 -5.32
CA LEU A 302 10.72 4.42 -5.92
C LEU A 302 11.74 3.96 -6.97
N LYS A 303 12.20 4.88 -7.82
CA LYS A 303 13.20 4.59 -8.84
C LYS A 303 14.49 4.07 -8.20
N ASP A 304 15.02 4.77 -7.21
CA ASP A 304 16.25 4.36 -6.53
C ASP A 304 16.11 3.01 -5.83
N GLY A 305 14.94 2.73 -5.23
CA GLY A 305 14.66 1.41 -4.65
C GLY A 305 14.59 0.30 -5.70
N SER A 306 14.02 0.61 -6.87
CA SER A 306 13.94 -0.32 -8.00
C SER A 306 15.33 -0.60 -8.59
N ASP A 307 16.16 0.43 -8.76
CA ASP A 307 17.55 0.29 -9.21
C ASP A 307 18.34 -0.60 -8.24
N LEU A 308 18.18 -0.42 -6.93
CA LEU A 308 18.81 -1.27 -5.92
C LEU A 308 18.35 -2.74 -6.00
N MET A 309 17.06 -2.98 -6.24
CA MET A 309 16.56 -4.35 -6.43
C MET A 309 17.01 -4.97 -7.76
N LEU A 310 17.20 -4.18 -8.82
CA LEU A 310 17.78 -4.63 -10.09
C LEU A 310 19.24 -5.05 -9.91
N GLU A 311 20.04 -4.23 -9.23
CA GLU A 311 21.45 -4.54 -8.92
C GLU A 311 21.60 -5.85 -8.14
N LYS A 312 20.62 -6.18 -7.28
CA LYS A 312 20.59 -7.42 -6.50
C LYS A 312 19.92 -8.59 -7.23
N GLY A 313 19.39 -8.39 -8.44
CA GLY A 313 18.70 -9.43 -9.20
C GLY A 313 17.38 -9.88 -8.57
N TRP A 314 16.70 -9.00 -7.85
CA TRP A 314 15.48 -9.31 -7.09
C TRP A 314 14.17 -8.96 -7.80
N LEU A 315 14.23 -8.23 -8.92
CA LEU A 315 13.05 -7.93 -9.73
C LEU A 315 12.85 -8.96 -10.82
N GLU A 316 11.69 -9.60 -10.79
CA GLU A 316 11.19 -10.39 -11.91
C GLU A 316 10.70 -9.46 -13.03
N GLN A 317 10.93 -9.87 -14.27
CA GLN A 317 10.39 -9.16 -15.43
C GLN A 317 8.86 -9.37 -15.48
N PRO A 318 8.06 -8.30 -15.55
CA PRO A 318 6.61 -8.44 -15.74
C PRO A 318 6.30 -9.05 -17.12
N PRO A 319 5.07 -9.53 -17.36
CA PRO A 319 4.68 -10.01 -18.68
C PRO A 319 4.92 -8.96 -19.78
N MET A 320 5.72 -9.31 -20.79
CA MET A 320 6.17 -8.39 -21.85
C MET A 320 5.43 -8.58 -23.16
N ALA A 321 5.26 -7.48 -23.91
CA ALA A 321 4.95 -7.56 -25.34
C ALA A 321 6.15 -8.12 -26.14
N SER A 322 5.89 -8.75 -27.27
CA SER A 322 6.96 -9.23 -28.16
C SER A 322 7.73 -8.05 -28.76
N ASN A 323 9.06 -8.03 -28.57
CA ASN A 323 9.95 -7.11 -29.27
C ASN A 323 10.07 -7.55 -30.74
N ARG A 324 9.32 -6.90 -31.64
CA ARG A 324 9.26 -7.28 -33.05
C ARG A 324 10.57 -7.01 -33.79
N ASP A 325 11.27 -5.93 -33.46
CA ASP A 325 12.56 -5.58 -34.08
C ASP A 325 13.62 -6.65 -33.77
N ALA A 326 13.69 -7.08 -32.51
CA ALA A 326 14.62 -8.14 -32.09
C ALA A 326 14.28 -9.52 -32.70
N LEU A 327 13.05 -9.75 -33.14
CA LEU A 327 12.64 -10.99 -33.82
C LEU A 327 12.98 -10.97 -35.32
N VAL A 328 12.98 -9.79 -35.95
CA VAL A 328 13.38 -9.64 -37.37
C VAL A 328 14.90 -9.77 -37.51
N SER A 329 15.67 -9.43 -36.48
CA SER A 329 17.13 -9.54 -36.47
C SER A 329 17.68 -10.90 -36.00
N LYS A 330 16.83 -11.93 -35.83
CA LYS A 330 17.23 -13.30 -35.47
C LYS A 330 17.34 -14.20 -36.69
#